data_AF-A0A7G7MFU7-F1
#
_entry.id   AF-A0A7G7MFU7-F1
#
_cell.length_a   1.000
_cell.length_b   1.000
_cell.length_c   1.000
_cell.angle_alpha   90.00
_cell.angle_beta   90.00
_cell.angle_gamma   90.00
#
_symmetry.space_group_name_H-M   'P 1'
#
loop_
_entity.id
_entity.type
_entity.pdbx_description
1 polymer ?
#
loop_
_entity_poly.entity_id
_entity_poly.type
_entity_poly.pdbx_seq_one_letter_code
_entity_poly.pdbx_strand_id
1 'polypeptide(L)'
;MSSDPAGLSTGDAGRVWFNTTTSKFMYWNGTAAIDALARANHSGSQLATTISDLAATVKAYRLDEFAAPTSPVSLGGQRITNQADPTGAQDSATKNYVDTALAGLASGQVLKGAVRVAATTNVNIASAPSSVDGVTLAASDVVLLTGQSTGSQNGPYVFTSAGAALTRATNWDSSPEAVLGSYWIVREGTNADTFALLTNDSAITLGTTALTFVFRGLAGSTYTAGNGLTLTGNDFNVGAGNGISVAADSVAVDPAVVGRKITGLIPASSSGIFSISGAVVTVNHGLNNACPAVVVRYGATPLLSGSEGQLVEVDNQASDANNIVIMLPSAPATGNYKITIVG
;
A
#
# COMPACT_ATOMS: atom_id res chain seq x y z
N MET A 1 -54.24 -82.42 -12.69
CA MET A 1 -53.64 -82.47 -14.03
C MET A 1 -52.71 -81.28 -14.13
N SER A 2 -51.41 -81.49 -14.36
CA SER A 2 -50.51 -80.36 -14.62
C SER A 2 -50.91 -79.74 -15.95
N SER A 3 -51.12 -78.42 -15.97
CA SER A 3 -51.34 -77.65 -17.20
C SER A 3 -50.03 -77.32 -17.92
N ASP A 4 -48.90 -77.84 -17.44
CA ASP A 4 -47.60 -77.64 -18.08
C ASP A 4 -47.47 -78.50 -19.34
N PRO A 5 -47.35 -77.87 -20.52
CA PRO A 5 -47.17 -78.61 -21.76
C PRO A 5 -45.77 -79.23 -21.82
N ALA A 6 -45.70 -80.53 -22.08
CA ALA A 6 -44.45 -81.23 -22.38
C ALA A 6 -44.23 -81.32 -23.91
N GLY A 7 -42.98 -81.28 -24.36
CA GLY A 7 -42.61 -81.51 -25.76
C GLY A 7 -42.96 -80.38 -26.74
N LEU A 8 -42.92 -79.12 -26.30
CA LEU A 8 -43.13 -77.96 -27.18
C LEU A 8 -42.03 -77.85 -28.26
N SER A 9 -42.45 -77.60 -29.49
CA SER A 9 -41.58 -77.41 -30.66
C SER A 9 -41.49 -75.93 -31.04
N THR A 10 -40.65 -75.59 -32.03
CA THR A 10 -40.61 -74.22 -32.56
C THR A 10 -41.94 -73.77 -33.17
N GLY A 11 -42.73 -74.71 -33.73
CA GLY A 11 -44.05 -74.42 -34.30
C GLY A 11 -45.12 -74.06 -33.26
N ASP A 12 -44.85 -74.29 -31.97
CA ASP A 12 -45.75 -74.00 -30.86
C ASP A 12 -45.64 -72.55 -30.33
N ALA A 13 -44.90 -71.68 -31.02
CA ALA A 13 -44.69 -70.28 -30.60
C ALA A 13 -46.02 -69.54 -30.39
N GLY A 14 -46.13 -68.82 -29.28
CA GLY A 14 -47.34 -68.09 -28.88
C GLY A 14 -48.30 -68.90 -28.00
N ARG A 15 -48.01 -70.18 -27.70
CA ARG A 15 -48.78 -70.94 -26.69
C ARG A 15 -48.59 -70.34 -25.31
N VAL A 16 -49.70 -70.22 -24.57
CA VAL A 16 -49.77 -69.61 -23.24
C VAL A 16 -50.35 -70.61 -22.24
N TRP A 17 -49.79 -70.67 -21.03
CA TRP A 17 -50.27 -71.54 -19.96
C TRP A 17 -49.97 -70.98 -18.57
N PHE A 18 -50.67 -71.48 -17.57
CA PHE A 18 -50.29 -71.27 -16.17
C PHE A 18 -49.45 -72.46 -15.70
N ASN A 19 -48.19 -72.22 -15.33
CA ASN A 19 -47.33 -73.23 -14.73
C ASN A 19 -47.69 -73.38 -13.25
N THR A 20 -48.28 -74.52 -12.91
CA THR A 20 -48.76 -74.81 -11.55
C THR A 20 -47.65 -75.17 -10.57
N THR A 21 -46.44 -75.48 -11.06
CA THR A 21 -45.28 -75.80 -10.21
C THR A 21 -44.58 -74.53 -9.72
N THR A 22 -44.47 -73.51 -10.57
CA THR A 22 -43.84 -72.22 -10.24
C THR A 22 -44.85 -71.10 -9.97
N SER A 23 -46.15 -71.36 -10.14
CA SER A 23 -47.26 -70.40 -10.01
C SER A 23 -47.11 -69.17 -10.91
N LYS A 24 -46.76 -69.37 -12.18
CA LYS A 24 -46.46 -68.29 -13.14
C LYS A 24 -47.29 -68.39 -14.40
N PHE A 25 -47.61 -67.24 -14.99
CA PHE A 25 -48.18 -67.16 -16.33
C PHE A 25 -47.06 -67.17 -17.36
N MET A 26 -47.02 -68.22 -18.17
CA MET A 26 -45.93 -68.52 -19.08
C MET A 26 -46.41 -68.46 -20.53
N TYR A 27 -45.52 -68.08 -21.44
CA TYR A 27 -45.72 -68.27 -22.88
C TYR A 27 -44.49 -68.88 -23.54
N TRP A 28 -44.68 -69.58 -24.66
CA TRP A 28 -43.60 -70.18 -25.42
C TRP A 28 -43.20 -69.24 -26.55
N ASN A 29 -41.94 -68.84 -26.61
CA ASN A 29 -41.45 -67.94 -27.66
C ASN A 29 -40.93 -68.66 -28.91
N GLY A 30 -41.09 -69.99 -28.99
CA GLY A 30 -40.53 -70.83 -30.05
C GLY A 30 -39.23 -71.55 -29.67
N THR A 31 -38.57 -71.14 -28.58
CA THR A 31 -37.31 -71.75 -28.10
C THR A 31 -37.32 -72.03 -26.60
N ALA A 32 -38.01 -71.23 -25.80
CA ALA A 32 -38.07 -71.36 -24.35
C ALA A 32 -39.43 -70.94 -23.78
N ALA A 33 -39.72 -71.42 -22.57
CA ALA A 33 -40.83 -70.99 -21.75
C ALA A 33 -40.45 -69.68 -21.04
N ILE A 34 -41.23 -68.63 -21.27
CA ILE A 34 -40.97 -67.27 -20.80
C ILE A 34 -42.02 -66.89 -19.76
N ASP A 35 -41.55 -66.40 -18.60
CA ASP A 35 -42.40 -65.77 -17.59
C ASP A 35 -42.84 -64.40 -18.09
N ALA A 36 -44.16 -64.27 -18.31
CA ALA A 36 -44.76 -63.06 -18.85
C ALA A 36 -44.75 -61.88 -17.86
N LEU A 37 -44.49 -62.14 -16.57
CA LEU A 37 -44.46 -61.11 -15.52
C LEU A 37 -43.03 -60.70 -15.12
N ALA A 38 -42.03 -61.43 -15.59
CA ALA A 38 -40.64 -61.12 -15.29
C ALA A 38 -40.21 -59.84 -16.04
N ARG A 39 -39.85 -58.79 -15.28
CA ARG A 39 -39.45 -57.50 -15.86
C ARG A 39 -38.24 -57.58 -16.80
N ALA A 40 -37.36 -58.56 -16.60
CA ALA A 40 -36.24 -58.81 -17.51
C ALA A 40 -36.69 -59.14 -18.96
N ASN A 41 -37.92 -59.64 -19.12
CA ASN A 41 -38.51 -59.98 -20.42
C ASN A 41 -39.34 -58.83 -21.02
N HIS A 42 -39.50 -57.72 -20.30
CA HIS A 42 -40.22 -56.55 -20.80
C HIS A 42 -39.27 -55.66 -21.61
N SER A 43 -39.01 -56.04 -22.87
CA SER A 43 -38.08 -55.35 -23.78
C SER A 43 -38.70 -54.12 -24.49
N GLY A 44 -39.84 -53.62 -24.01
CA GLY A 44 -40.56 -52.47 -24.58
C GLY A 44 -40.56 -51.23 -23.68
N SER A 45 -41.17 -50.14 -24.15
CA SER A 45 -41.33 -48.92 -23.34
C SER A 45 -42.29 -49.16 -22.19
N GLN A 46 -41.85 -48.88 -20.96
CA GLN A 46 -42.70 -48.83 -19.78
C GLN A 46 -42.95 -47.37 -19.45
N LEU A 47 -44.22 -46.95 -19.47
CA LEU A 47 -44.59 -45.62 -19.04
C LEU A 47 -44.40 -45.51 -17.53
N ALA A 48 -44.00 -44.33 -17.05
CA ALA A 48 -43.88 -44.07 -15.62
C ALA A 48 -45.16 -44.41 -14.83
N THR A 49 -46.33 -44.25 -15.45
CA THR A 49 -47.65 -44.56 -14.86
C THR A 49 -47.88 -46.05 -14.58
N THR A 50 -47.12 -46.96 -15.21
CA THR A 50 -47.24 -48.40 -14.97
C THR A 50 -46.34 -48.91 -13.83
N ILE A 51 -45.56 -48.01 -13.19
CA ILE A 51 -44.65 -48.34 -12.09
C ILE A 51 -45.19 -47.68 -10.81
N SER A 52 -45.76 -48.50 -9.93
CA SER A 52 -46.60 -48.05 -8.81
C SER A 52 -45.89 -47.12 -7.80
N ASP A 53 -44.57 -47.20 -7.67
CA ASP A 53 -43.77 -46.49 -6.66
C ASP A 53 -42.73 -45.53 -7.26
N LEU A 54 -42.66 -45.40 -8.59
CA LEU A 54 -41.57 -44.67 -9.26
C LEU A 54 -41.42 -43.24 -8.73
N ALA A 55 -42.53 -42.52 -8.61
CA ALA A 55 -42.50 -41.13 -8.13
C ALA A 55 -42.07 -41.03 -6.65
N ALA A 56 -42.42 -42.02 -5.82
CA ALA A 56 -42.03 -42.04 -4.42
C ALA A 56 -40.52 -42.34 -4.30
N THR A 57 -40.04 -43.35 -5.02
CA THR A 57 -38.61 -43.73 -5.03
C THR A 57 -37.73 -42.61 -5.57
N VAL A 58 -38.09 -42.00 -6.71
CA VAL A 58 -37.28 -40.94 -7.33
C VAL A 58 -37.22 -39.68 -6.47
N LYS A 59 -38.32 -39.30 -5.80
CA LYS A 59 -38.35 -38.13 -4.91
C LYS A 59 -37.62 -38.34 -3.58
N ALA A 60 -37.35 -39.60 -3.21
CA ALA A 60 -36.64 -39.93 -1.98
C ALA A 60 -35.12 -39.89 -2.14
N TYR A 61 -34.59 -39.95 -3.37
CA TYR A 61 -33.14 -39.83 -3.60
C TYR A 61 -32.61 -38.48 -3.15
N ARG A 62 -31.48 -38.52 -2.44
CA ARG A 62 -30.79 -37.30 -2.03
C ARG A 62 -29.96 -36.77 -3.19
N LEU A 63 -29.72 -35.47 -3.19
CA LEU A 63 -28.98 -34.84 -4.30
C LEU A 63 -27.53 -35.35 -4.41
N ASP A 64 -26.92 -35.77 -3.29
CA ASP A 64 -25.57 -36.34 -3.22
C ASP A 64 -25.48 -37.80 -3.73
N GLU A 65 -26.61 -38.45 -3.98
CA GLU A 65 -26.65 -39.83 -4.50
C GLU A 65 -26.67 -39.87 -6.04
N PHE A 66 -26.90 -38.72 -6.68
CA PHE A 66 -26.81 -38.60 -8.13
C PHE A 66 -25.36 -38.46 -8.59
N ALA A 67 -25.09 -38.94 -9.81
CA ALA A 67 -23.82 -38.66 -10.46
C ALA A 67 -23.59 -37.15 -10.59
N ALA A 68 -22.33 -36.73 -10.43
CA ALA A 68 -21.97 -35.32 -10.53
C ALA A 68 -22.37 -34.74 -11.90
N PRO A 69 -22.92 -33.51 -11.94
CA PRO A 69 -23.23 -32.85 -13.21
C PRO A 69 -21.98 -32.67 -14.07
N THR A 70 -22.03 -33.08 -15.33
CA THR A 70 -20.96 -32.86 -16.33
C THR A 70 -21.16 -31.57 -17.12
N SER A 71 -22.13 -30.75 -16.72
CA SER A 71 -22.47 -29.47 -17.36
C SER A 71 -23.09 -28.53 -16.31
N PRO A 72 -23.08 -27.21 -16.54
CA PRO A 72 -23.68 -26.25 -15.61
C PRO A 72 -25.15 -26.55 -15.32
N VAL A 73 -25.52 -26.50 -14.04
CA VAL A 73 -26.91 -26.71 -13.60
C VAL A 73 -27.62 -25.36 -13.57
N SER A 74 -28.56 -25.15 -14.48
CA SER A 74 -29.47 -23.99 -14.44
C SER A 74 -30.60 -24.24 -13.45
N LEU A 75 -30.86 -23.26 -12.57
CA LEU A 75 -31.96 -23.31 -11.60
C LEU A 75 -33.21 -22.54 -12.05
N GLY A 76 -33.24 -22.00 -13.28
CA GLY A 76 -34.45 -21.36 -13.82
C GLY A 76 -35.00 -20.19 -12.97
N GLY A 77 -34.12 -19.43 -12.32
CA GLY A 77 -34.50 -18.30 -11.45
C GLY A 77 -34.98 -18.69 -10.05
N GLN A 78 -34.88 -19.97 -9.68
CA GLN A 78 -35.25 -20.44 -8.34
C GLN A 78 -34.15 -20.17 -7.31
N ARG A 79 -34.54 -20.12 -6.04
CA ARG A 79 -33.63 -19.91 -4.90
C ARG A 79 -33.10 -21.24 -4.38
N ILE A 80 -31.82 -21.26 -3.98
CA ILE A 80 -31.26 -22.30 -3.11
C ILE A 80 -31.51 -21.86 -1.66
N THR A 81 -32.17 -22.69 -0.86
CA THR A 81 -32.49 -22.42 0.54
C THR A 81 -31.76 -23.41 1.46
N ASN A 82 -31.60 -23.04 2.74
CA ASN A 82 -30.89 -23.85 3.75
C ASN A 82 -29.44 -24.22 3.38
N GLN A 83 -28.77 -23.36 2.64
CA GLN A 83 -27.36 -23.48 2.33
C GLN A 83 -26.52 -22.98 3.52
N ALA A 84 -25.49 -23.74 3.91
CA ALA A 84 -24.55 -23.33 4.95
C ALA A 84 -23.63 -22.18 4.45
N ASP A 85 -22.98 -21.51 5.40
CA ASP A 85 -21.98 -20.50 5.04
C ASP A 85 -20.76 -21.15 4.36
N PRO A 86 -20.17 -20.48 3.36
CA PRO A 86 -19.04 -21.03 2.61
C PRO A 86 -17.79 -21.12 3.48
N THR A 87 -17.04 -22.22 3.34
CA THR A 87 -15.76 -22.45 4.04
C THR A 87 -14.60 -22.68 3.06
N GLY A 88 -14.88 -23.24 1.88
CA GLY A 88 -13.93 -23.45 0.79
C GLY A 88 -14.05 -22.39 -0.31
N ALA A 89 -12.99 -22.24 -1.12
CA ALA A 89 -12.91 -21.25 -2.18
C ALA A 89 -13.89 -21.48 -3.35
N GLN A 90 -14.47 -22.68 -3.46
CA GLN A 90 -15.40 -23.07 -4.54
C GLN A 90 -16.83 -23.24 -4.02
N ASP A 91 -17.07 -22.98 -2.73
CA ASP A 91 -18.41 -23.07 -2.16
C ASP A 91 -19.30 -21.95 -2.73
N SER A 92 -20.57 -22.26 -2.92
CA SER A 92 -21.56 -21.22 -3.15
C SER A 92 -21.69 -20.36 -1.88
N ALA A 93 -21.94 -19.05 -2.03
CA ALA A 93 -22.13 -18.14 -0.91
C ALA A 93 -23.62 -17.75 -0.76
N THR A 94 -24.11 -17.70 0.48
CA THR A 94 -25.45 -17.18 0.76
C THR A 94 -25.48 -15.65 0.59
N LYS A 95 -26.64 -15.07 0.24
CA LYS A 95 -26.79 -13.60 0.20
C LYS A 95 -26.43 -12.97 1.56
N ASN A 96 -26.85 -13.60 2.66
CA ASN A 96 -26.57 -13.11 4.01
C ASN A 96 -25.07 -13.03 4.31
N TYR A 97 -24.31 -14.06 3.94
CA TYR A 97 -22.85 -14.07 4.09
C TYR A 97 -22.21 -12.91 3.32
N VAL A 98 -22.59 -12.73 2.04
CA VAL A 98 -22.04 -11.67 1.19
C VAL A 98 -22.41 -10.28 1.73
N ASP A 99 -23.68 -10.06 2.10
CA ASP A 99 -24.13 -8.79 2.65
C ASP A 99 -23.39 -8.45 3.96
N THR A 100 -23.19 -9.45 4.83
CA THR A 100 -22.50 -9.26 6.12
C THR A 100 -21.01 -9.00 5.92
N ALA A 101 -20.35 -9.73 5.02
CA ALA A 101 -18.94 -9.49 4.68
C ALA A 101 -18.73 -8.09 4.08
N LEU A 102 -19.64 -7.66 3.19
CA LEU A 102 -19.61 -6.32 2.61
C LEU A 102 -19.91 -5.24 3.65
N ALA A 103 -20.88 -5.46 4.54
CA ALA A 103 -21.18 -4.56 5.64
C ALA A 103 -19.99 -4.44 6.62
N GLY A 104 -19.26 -5.54 6.86
CA GLY A 104 -18.02 -5.55 7.64
C GLY A 104 -16.93 -4.71 7.00
N LEU A 105 -16.74 -4.80 5.68
CA LEU A 105 -15.82 -3.93 4.93
C LEU A 105 -16.25 -2.44 5.00
N ALA A 106 -17.56 -2.17 4.92
CA ALA A 106 -18.12 -0.83 5.01
C ALA A 106 -18.09 -0.23 6.43
N SER A 107 -17.96 -1.06 7.48
CA SER A 107 -18.01 -0.60 8.87
C SER A 107 -16.82 0.26 9.30
N GLY A 108 -15.75 0.31 8.50
CA GLY A 108 -14.56 1.14 8.76
C GLY A 108 -14.35 2.30 7.78
N GLN A 109 -14.90 2.23 6.56
CA GLN A 109 -14.74 3.27 5.54
C GLN A 109 -15.99 3.38 4.67
N VAL A 110 -16.52 4.60 4.50
CA VAL A 110 -17.74 4.85 3.73
C VAL A 110 -17.46 5.83 2.60
N LEU A 111 -17.53 5.36 1.35
CA LEU A 111 -17.42 6.27 0.19
C LEU A 111 -18.64 7.19 0.15
N LYS A 112 -18.40 8.50 0.23
CA LYS A 112 -19.41 9.55 0.11
C LYS A 112 -19.43 10.20 -1.27
N GLY A 113 -18.77 9.59 -2.24
CA GLY A 113 -18.69 10.07 -3.62
C GLY A 113 -17.46 10.94 -3.88
N ALA A 114 -17.59 11.90 -4.79
CA ALA A 114 -16.49 12.76 -5.21
C ALA A 114 -16.79 14.23 -4.91
N VAL A 115 -15.75 14.98 -4.59
CA VAL A 115 -15.77 16.44 -4.51
C VAL A 115 -14.99 17.04 -5.66
N ARG A 116 -15.40 18.21 -6.11
CA ARG A 116 -14.73 18.93 -7.20
C ARG A 116 -13.33 19.35 -6.77
N VAL A 117 -13.22 20.00 -5.62
CA VAL A 117 -11.97 20.55 -5.07
C VAL A 117 -12.01 20.55 -3.55
N ALA A 118 -10.84 20.50 -2.91
CA ALA A 118 -10.70 20.60 -1.46
C ALA A 118 -10.03 21.92 -1.05
N ALA A 119 -10.64 22.66 -0.13
CA ALA A 119 -10.08 23.89 0.43
C ALA A 119 -9.32 23.58 1.73
N THR A 120 -8.01 23.74 1.70
CA THR A 120 -7.12 23.61 2.88
C THR A 120 -6.97 24.92 3.68
N THR A 121 -7.59 26.00 3.20
CA THR A 121 -7.66 27.31 3.87
C THR A 121 -9.12 27.71 4.12
N ASN A 122 -9.32 28.68 5.01
CA ASN A 122 -10.67 29.12 5.38
C ASN A 122 -11.43 29.72 4.20
N VAL A 123 -12.64 29.22 3.95
CA VAL A 123 -13.60 29.71 2.94
C VAL A 123 -14.77 30.37 3.66
N ASN A 124 -15.26 31.49 3.10
CA ASN A 124 -16.47 32.13 3.62
C ASN A 124 -17.71 31.32 3.18
N ILE A 125 -18.26 30.52 4.11
CA ILE A 125 -19.46 29.70 3.86
C ILE A 125 -20.69 30.57 3.56
N ALA A 126 -20.80 31.76 4.13
CA ALA A 126 -21.96 32.63 3.90
C ALA A 126 -21.89 33.38 2.55
N SER A 127 -20.69 33.45 1.94
CA SER A 127 -20.46 34.13 0.67
C SER A 127 -19.33 33.43 -0.08
N ALA A 128 -19.70 32.45 -0.91
CA ALA A 128 -18.76 31.57 -1.59
C ALA A 128 -17.89 32.35 -2.61
N PRO A 129 -16.57 32.06 -2.69
CA PRO A 129 -15.73 32.61 -3.75
C PRO A 129 -16.07 31.97 -5.11
N SER A 130 -15.73 32.63 -6.21
CA SER A 130 -15.90 32.08 -7.57
C SER A 130 -14.93 30.95 -7.91
N SER A 131 -13.84 30.82 -7.15
CA SER A 131 -12.86 29.74 -7.29
C SER A 131 -12.29 29.34 -5.95
N VAL A 132 -11.85 28.09 -5.86
CA VAL A 132 -11.16 27.51 -4.71
C VAL A 132 -9.96 26.74 -5.25
N ASP A 133 -8.76 27.00 -4.70
CA ASP A 133 -7.53 26.27 -5.07
C ASP A 133 -7.26 26.23 -6.59
N GLY A 134 -7.47 27.37 -7.26
CA GLY A 134 -7.28 27.52 -8.72
C GLY A 134 -8.42 26.95 -9.58
N VAL A 135 -9.42 26.28 -8.99
CA VAL A 135 -10.57 25.70 -9.69
C VAL A 135 -11.75 26.67 -9.66
N THR A 136 -12.23 27.11 -10.83
CA THR A 136 -13.47 27.88 -10.94
C THR A 136 -14.68 26.98 -10.69
N LEU A 137 -15.54 27.40 -9.75
CA LEU A 137 -16.70 26.61 -9.33
C LEU A 137 -17.91 26.88 -10.22
N ALA A 138 -18.64 25.82 -10.53
CA ALA A 138 -19.94 25.85 -11.20
C ALA A 138 -21.05 25.37 -10.26
N ALA A 139 -22.29 25.78 -10.53
CA ALA A 139 -23.44 25.38 -9.73
C ALA A 139 -23.52 23.85 -9.61
N SER A 140 -23.81 23.38 -8.40
CA SER A 140 -23.81 21.97 -7.97
C SER A 140 -22.43 21.32 -7.76
N ASP A 141 -21.32 22.04 -7.98
CA ASP A 141 -20.01 21.52 -7.57
C ASP A 141 -19.98 21.33 -6.05
N VAL A 142 -19.38 20.22 -5.61
CA VAL A 142 -19.15 19.96 -4.18
C VAL A 142 -17.72 20.38 -3.83
N VAL A 143 -17.56 21.26 -2.85
CA VAL A 143 -16.28 21.71 -2.32
C VAL A 143 -16.09 21.09 -0.94
N LEU A 144 -14.97 20.39 -0.73
CA LEU A 144 -14.62 19.87 0.60
C LEU A 144 -13.85 20.94 1.38
N LEU A 145 -14.43 21.47 2.45
CA LEU A 145 -13.76 22.41 3.33
C LEU A 145 -13.03 21.64 4.43
N THR A 146 -11.71 21.73 4.49
CA THR A 146 -10.89 21.08 5.53
C THR A 146 -10.08 22.08 6.37
N GLY A 147 -10.01 23.34 5.93
CA GLY A 147 -9.22 24.41 6.56
C GLY A 147 -10.04 25.53 7.21
N GLN A 148 -11.27 25.30 7.65
CA GLN A 148 -12.07 26.34 8.32
C GLN A 148 -11.46 26.74 9.67
N SER A 149 -11.53 28.03 10.02
CA SER A 149 -11.11 28.51 11.34
C SER A 149 -11.96 27.92 12.48
N THR A 150 -13.23 27.61 12.20
CA THR A 150 -14.09 26.83 13.09
C THR A 150 -14.16 25.40 12.59
N GLY A 151 -13.40 24.48 13.21
CA GLY A 151 -13.24 23.11 12.71
C GLY A 151 -14.54 22.31 12.56
N SER A 152 -15.63 22.66 13.27
CA SER A 152 -16.93 21.99 13.10
C SER A 152 -17.64 22.35 11.79
N GLN A 153 -17.17 23.41 11.11
CA GLN A 153 -17.62 23.82 9.79
C GLN A 153 -16.87 23.11 8.66
N ASN A 154 -15.87 22.29 8.96
CA ASN A 154 -15.27 21.43 7.94
C ASN A 154 -16.32 20.43 7.42
N GLY A 155 -16.10 19.92 6.20
CA GLY A 155 -16.96 18.98 5.50
C GLY A 155 -17.29 19.41 4.07
N PRO A 156 -18.03 18.58 3.33
CA PRO A 156 -18.44 18.86 1.96
C PRO A 156 -19.61 19.84 1.90
N TYR A 157 -19.52 20.81 0.98
CA TYR A 157 -20.54 21.81 0.72
C TYR A 157 -20.85 21.90 -0.77
N VAL A 158 -22.11 22.16 -1.12
CA VAL A 158 -22.56 22.40 -2.48
C VAL A 158 -22.47 23.89 -2.79
N PHE A 159 -21.80 24.20 -3.90
CA PHE A 159 -21.73 25.54 -4.47
C PHE A 159 -22.94 25.80 -5.37
N THR A 160 -23.62 26.93 -5.17
CA THR A 160 -24.72 27.39 -6.01
C THR A 160 -24.28 28.50 -6.96
N SER A 161 -23.69 29.57 -6.42
CA SER A 161 -23.13 30.67 -7.19
C SER A 161 -22.14 31.47 -6.34
N ALA A 162 -21.25 32.22 -6.99
CA ALA A 162 -20.36 33.14 -6.30
C ALA A 162 -21.17 34.18 -5.52
N GLY A 163 -20.76 34.48 -4.30
CA GLY A 163 -21.44 35.41 -3.40
C GLY A 163 -22.62 34.82 -2.61
N ALA A 164 -23.13 33.64 -2.99
CA ALA A 164 -24.19 32.94 -2.25
C ALA A 164 -23.62 32.06 -1.12
N ALA A 165 -24.47 31.68 -0.17
CA ALA A 165 -24.07 30.76 0.90
C ALA A 165 -23.88 29.33 0.36
N LEU A 166 -22.79 28.70 0.79
CA LEU A 166 -22.56 27.27 0.64
C LEU A 166 -23.52 26.50 1.57
N THR A 167 -24.11 25.42 1.06
CA THR A 167 -24.95 24.50 1.85
C THR A 167 -24.23 23.17 2.03
N ARG A 168 -24.45 22.46 3.14
CA ARG A 168 -23.85 21.11 3.29
C ARG A 168 -24.36 20.18 2.19
N ALA A 169 -23.51 19.25 1.74
CA ALA A 169 -23.90 18.23 0.78
C ALA A 169 -24.95 17.27 1.37
N THR A 170 -25.95 16.88 0.57
CA THR A 170 -27.11 16.09 1.02
C THR A 170 -26.76 14.71 1.58
N ASN A 171 -25.60 14.15 1.24
CA ASN A 171 -25.15 12.86 1.79
C ASN A 171 -24.25 13.02 3.03
N TRP A 172 -24.21 14.23 3.59
CA TRP A 172 -23.44 14.67 4.73
C TRP A 172 -24.05 15.92 5.38
N ASP A 173 -25.37 15.96 5.56
CA ASP A 173 -26.07 17.10 6.16
C ASP A 173 -26.67 16.79 7.54
N SER A 174 -26.55 15.54 8.00
CA SER A 174 -27.03 15.09 9.30
C SER A 174 -25.99 14.29 10.10
N SER A 175 -26.11 14.30 11.44
CA SER A 175 -25.20 13.53 12.32
C SER A 175 -25.20 12.01 12.07
N PRO A 176 -26.34 11.34 11.77
CA PRO A 176 -26.33 9.92 11.43
C PRO A 176 -25.54 9.58 10.16
N GLU A 177 -25.44 10.52 9.23
CA GLU A 177 -24.63 10.35 8.03
C GLU A 177 -23.15 10.64 8.29
N ALA A 178 -22.83 11.40 9.35
CA ALA A 178 -21.50 11.85 9.71
C ALA A 178 -20.64 10.74 10.35
N VAL A 179 -20.48 9.61 9.65
CA VAL A 179 -19.82 8.40 10.16
C VAL A 179 -18.30 8.50 10.03
N LEU A 180 -17.57 8.07 11.07
CA LEU A 180 -16.11 7.93 11.03
C LEU A 180 -15.65 7.04 9.88
N GLY A 181 -14.51 7.38 9.27
CA GLY A 181 -14.00 6.67 8.10
C GLY A 181 -14.70 7.02 6.79
N SER A 182 -15.66 7.96 6.81
CA SER A 182 -16.22 8.49 5.57
C SER A 182 -15.14 9.17 4.74
N TYR A 183 -15.18 8.96 3.43
CA TYR A 183 -14.17 9.50 2.52
C TYR A 183 -14.76 9.97 1.19
N TRP A 184 -14.05 10.90 0.57
CA TRP A 184 -14.39 11.48 -0.73
C TRP A 184 -13.20 11.37 -1.68
N ILE A 185 -13.48 11.20 -2.97
CA ILE A 185 -12.47 11.34 -4.01
C ILE A 185 -12.35 12.82 -4.38
N VAL A 186 -11.16 13.39 -4.31
CA VAL A 186 -10.89 14.77 -4.72
C VAL A 186 -10.47 14.80 -6.19
N ARG A 187 -11.17 15.57 -7.03
CA ARG A 187 -10.98 15.53 -8.48
C ARG A 187 -9.97 16.54 -9.02
N GLU A 188 -9.92 17.74 -8.45
CA GLU A 188 -9.11 18.84 -8.95
C GLU A 188 -8.47 19.64 -7.80
N GLY A 189 -7.53 20.52 -8.14
CA GLY A 189 -6.75 21.32 -7.19
C GLY A 189 -5.48 20.62 -6.71
N THR A 190 -4.86 21.16 -5.67
CA THR A 190 -3.62 20.69 -5.05
C THR A 190 -3.74 19.25 -4.53
N ASN A 191 -4.92 18.84 -4.06
CA ASN A 191 -5.18 17.49 -3.54
C ASN A 191 -5.90 16.57 -4.56
N ALA A 192 -5.81 16.86 -5.86
CA ALA A 192 -6.42 16.01 -6.90
C ALA A 192 -5.94 14.55 -6.83
N ASP A 193 -6.79 13.63 -7.25
CA ASP A 193 -6.53 12.18 -7.33
C ASP A 193 -6.20 11.53 -5.96
N THR A 194 -6.68 12.14 -4.87
CA THR A 194 -6.56 11.60 -3.52
C THR A 194 -7.92 11.25 -2.90
N PHE A 195 -7.90 10.39 -1.89
CA PHE A 195 -8.99 10.20 -0.95
C PHE A 195 -8.84 11.16 0.22
N ALA A 196 -9.86 11.97 0.48
CA ALA A 196 -9.99 12.74 1.72
C ALA A 196 -10.74 11.91 2.76
N LEU A 197 -10.03 11.37 3.74
CA LEU A 197 -10.58 10.50 4.79
C LEU A 197 -10.88 11.31 6.05
N LEU A 198 -12.06 11.12 6.63
CA LEU A 198 -12.43 11.67 7.93
C LEU A 198 -11.88 10.78 9.07
N THR A 199 -10.97 11.33 9.87
CA THR A 199 -10.13 10.57 10.81
C THR A 199 -10.24 11.05 12.26
N ASN A 200 -11.40 11.54 12.69
CA ASN A 200 -11.61 11.87 14.09
C ASN A 200 -11.40 10.65 15.02
N ASP A 201 -10.83 10.87 16.21
CA ASP A 201 -10.57 9.79 17.19
C ASP A 201 -11.80 9.38 18.01
N SER A 202 -12.86 10.18 17.96
CA SER A 202 -14.07 10.02 18.76
C SER A 202 -15.33 10.25 17.92
N ALA A 203 -16.47 9.86 18.49
CA ALA A 203 -17.77 10.00 17.83
C ALA A 203 -18.04 11.47 17.42
N ILE A 204 -18.64 11.63 16.23
CA ILE A 204 -18.89 12.93 15.62
C ILE A 204 -20.33 13.36 15.85
N THR A 205 -20.52 14.61 16.27
CA THR A 205 -21.80 15.34 16.20
C THR A 205 -21.63 16.49 15.23
N LEU A 206 -22.40 16.50 14.14
CA LEU A 206 -22.28 17.50 13.07
C LEU A 206 -22.60 18.91 13.60
N GLY A 207 -21.77 19.89 13.22
CA GLY A 207 -21.90 21.28 13.69
C GLY A 207 -21.31 21.56 15.08
N THR A 208 -20.97 20.53 15.85
CA THR A 208 -20.35 20.67 17.18
C THR A 208 -18.91 20.14 17.20
N THR A 209 -18.69 18.90 16.78
CA THR A 209 -17.36 18.28 16.75
C THR A 209 -16.49 18.94 15.68
N ALA A 210 -15.26 19.30 16.01
CA ALA A 210 -14.28 19.74 15.01
C ALA A 210 -13.89 18.57 14.10
N LEU A 211 -14.09 18.69 12.79
CA LEU A 211 -13.90 17.57 11.86
C LEU A 211 -12.48 17.59 11.26
N THR A 212 -11.80 16.45 11.34
CA THR A 212 -10.42 16.29 10.90
C THR A 212 -10.36 15.42 9.65
N PHE A 213 -9.71 15.92 8.61
CA PHE A 213 -9.55 15.24 7.34
C PHE A 213 -8.08 15.00 7.04
N VAL A 214 -7.83 13.88 6.38
CA VAL A 214 -6.50 13.50 5.93
C VAL A 214 -6.55 13.05 4.48
N PHE A 215 -5.70 13.63 3.64
CA PHE A 215 -5.59 13.24 2.23
C PHE A 215 -4.65 12.04 2.09
N ARG A 216 -5.06 11.06 1.27
CA ARG A 216 -4.34 9.82 0.96
C ARG A 216 -4.37 9.61 -0.55
N GLY A 217 -3.21 9.72 -1.20
CA GLY A 217 -3.08 9.35 -2.61
C GLY A 217 -3.17 7.83 -2.82
N LEU A 218 -3.35 7.41 -4.08
CA LEU A 218 -3.21 6.01 -4.50
C LEU A 218 -1.75 5.52 -4.45
N ALA A 219 -0.79 6.45 -4.57
CA ALA A 219 0.61 6.26 -4.24
C ALA A 219 0.95 7.12 -3.00
N GLY A 220 1.86 6.66 -2.14
CA GLY A 220 2.28 7.38 -0.95
C GLY A 220 2.68 8.83 -1.26
N SER A 221 2.46 9.74 -0.31
CA SER A 221 2.62 11.20 -0.44
C SER A 221 3.71 11.63 -1.44
N THR A 222 3.35 12.49 -2.40
CA THR A 222 4.31 13.12 -3.30
C THR A 222 5.24 14.00 -2.48
N TYR A 223 6.48 13.56 -2.29
CA TYR A 223 7.50 14.40 -1.72
C TYR A 223 8.08 15.33 -2.78
N THR A 224 8.50 16.53 -2.37
CA THR A 224 9.24 17.46 -3.24
C THR A 224 10.65 17.59 -2.71
N ALA A 225 11.66 17.25 -3.51
CA ALA A 225 13.04 17.54 -3.16
C ALA A 225 13.30 19.05 -3.27
N GLY A 226 13.82 19.64 -2.19
CA GLY A 226 14.33 21.02 -2.22
C GLY A 226 15.71 21.11 -2.87
N ASN A 227 16.24 22.33 -2.97
CA ASN A 227 17.59 22.55 -3.52
C ASN A 227 18.65 21.73 -2.76
N GLY A 228 19.57 21.11 -3.51
CA GLY A 228 20.61 20.23 -2.95
C GLY A 228 20.18 18.78 -2.75
N LEU A 229 18.91 18.46 -2.97
CA LEU A 229 18.39 17.09 -3.02
C LEU A 229 17.79 16.81 -4.41
N THR A 230 17.72 15.54 -4.77
CA THR A 230 16.99 15.05 -5.93
C THR A 230 16.15 13.86 -5.51
N LEU A 231 14.86 13.89 -5.81
CA LEU A 231 13.95 12.76 -5.58
C LEU A 231 13.83 11.98 -6.89
N THR A 232 14.25 10.72 -6.88
CA THR A 232 14.08 9.80 -8.02
C THR A 232 13.29 8.58 -7.55
N GLY A 233 12.06 8.42 -8.04
CA GLY A 233 11.15 7.42 -7.48
C GLY A 233 10.88 7.73 -6.00
N ASN A 234 11.33 6.83 -5.12
CA ASN A 234 11.18 6.96 -3.66
C ASN A 234 12.49 7.37 -2.95
N ASP A 235 13.60 7.51 -3.67
CA ASP A 235 14.91 7.77 -3.08
C ASP A 235 15.22 9.25 -3.07
N PHE A 236 15.53 9.78 -1.89
CA PHE A 236 16.13 11.11 -1.75
C PHE A 236 17.64 11.01 -1.83
N ASN A 237 18.18 11.54 -2.92
CA ASN A 237 19.62 11.59 -3.16
C ASN A 237 20.14 12.99 -2.89
N VAL A 238 21.33 13.10 -2.31
CA VAL A 238 22.04 14.38 -2.23
C VAL A 238 22.61 14.71 -3.61
N GLY A 239 22.43 15.96 -4.05
CA GLY A 239 23.03 16.44 -5.28
C GLY A 239 24.56 16.52 -5.14
N ALA A 240 25.29 15.65 -5.83
CA ALA A 240 26.73 15.80 -5.96
C ALA A 240 27.07 17.08 -6.72
N GLY A 241 28.18 17.73 -6.37
CA GLY A 241 28.60 18.97 -6.99
C GLY A 241 30.03 19.33 -6.61
N ASN A 242 30.52 20.47 -7.09
CA ASN A 242 31.87 20.92 -6.75
C ASN A 242 32.01 21.06 -5.23
N GLY A 243 32.88 20.24 -4.63
CA GLY A 243 33.13 20.22 -3.18
C GLY A 243 32.29 19.23 -2.38
N ILE A 244 31.32 18.53 -2.98
CA ILE A 244 30.54 17.47 -2.31
C ILE A 244 30.58 16.21 -3.16
N SER A 245 31.17 15.15 -2.62
CA SER A 245 31.14 13.80 -3.17
C SER A 245 30.07 12.97 -2.49
N VAL A 246 29.27 12.25 -3.29
CA VAL A 246 28.21 11.35 -2.80
C VAL A 246 28.50 9.93 -3.30
N ALA A 247 28.43 8.96 -2.40
CA ALA A 247 28.52 7.53 -2.68
C ALA A 247 27.31 6.81 -2.08
N ALA A 248 27.20 5.49 -2.30
CA ALA A 248 26.03 4.70 -1.88
C ALA A 248 25.68 4.87 -0.39
N ASP A 249 26.69 4.95 0.48
CA ASP A 249 26.51 4.98 1.94
C ASP A 249 27.18 6.20 2.61
N SER A 250 27.61 7.19 1.83
CA SER A 250 28.31 8.35 2.40
C SER A 250 28.16 9.63 1.59
N VAL A 251 28.22 10.74 2.32
CA VAL A 251 28.35 12.09 1.77
C VAL A 251 29.57 12.70 2.43
N ALA A 252 30.49 13.22 1.61
CA ALA A 252 31.73 13.79 2.09
C ALA A 252 32.07 15.09 1.34
N VAL A 253 32.91 15.90 1.96
CA VAL A 253 33.55 17.03 1.28
C VAL A 253 34.62 16.50 0.32
N ASP A 254 34.68 17.06 -0.88
CA ASP A 254 35.73 16.73 -1.86
C ASP A 254 36.99 17.57 -1.57
N PRO A 255 38.08 16.96 -1.05
CA PRO A 255 39.28 17.67 -0.69
C PRO A 255 40.10 18.15 -1.91
N ALA A 256 39.77 17.71 -3.14
CA ALA A 256 40.41 18.25 -4.33
C ALA A 256 39.96 19.68 -4.65
N VAL A 257 38.80 20.09 -4.14
CA VAL A 257 38.21 21.43 -4.35
C VAL A 257 38.13 22.21 -3.04
N VAL A 258 37.80 21.56 -1.92
CA VAL A 258 37.61 22.20 -0.62
C VAL A 258 38.84 22.00 0.26
N GLY A 259 39.53 23.09 0.58
CA GLY A 259 40.68 23.06 1.48
C GLY A 259 40.32 22.61 2.90
N ARG A 260 41.14 21.73 3.45
CA ARG A 260 41.07 21.27 4.84
C ARG A 260 42.08 22.04 5.69
N LYS A 261 41.77 22.24 6.96
CA LYS A 261 42.64 22.97 7.91
C LYS A 261 43.17 22.05 8.99
N ILE A 262 44.49 22.08 9.17
CA ILE A 262 45.18 21.53 10.33
C ILE A 262 45.65 22.71 11.19
N THR A 263 45.40 22.68 12.48
CA THR A 263 45.86 23.74 13.39
C THR A 263 46.21 23.13 14.75
N GLY A 264 47.20 23.71 15.42
CA GLY A 264 47.61 23.24 16.74
C GLY A 264 48.76 24.03 17.36
N LEU A 265 49.03 23.73 18.62
CA LEU A 265 50.22 24.20 19.33
C LEU A 265 51.41 23.33 18.94
N ILE A 266 52.56 23.96 18.67
CA ILE A 266 53.81 23.22 18.45
C ILE A 266 54.32 22.77 19.83
N PRO A 267 54.51 21.45 20.06
CA PRO A 267 54.96 20.93 21.34
C PRO A 267 56.46 21.24 21.58
N ALA A 268 56.91 21.06 22.83
CA ALA A 268 58.31 21.23 23.19
C ALA A 268 59.24 20.10 22.67
N SER A 269 58.66 18.97 22.28
CA SER A 269 59.36 17.79 21.79
C SER A 269 58.48 17.03 20.79
N SER A 270 59.09 16.15 19.98
CA SER A 270 58.39 15.37 18.95
C SER A 270 57.19 14.62 19.55
N SER A 271 56.00 14.89 19.01
CA SER A 271 54.75 14.30 19.47
C SER A 271 53.65 14.51 18.44
N GLY A 272 52.77 13.52 18.28
CA GLY A 272 51.67 13.56 17.32
C GLY A 272 52.17 13.80 15.90
N ILE A 273 51.71 14.88 15.27
CA ILE A 273 52.08 15.25 13.91
C ILE A 273 53.42 16.00 13.81
N PHE A 274 54.09 16.28 14.94
CA PHE A 274 55.29 17.11 15.00
C PHE A 274 56.55 16.27 15.22
N SER A 275 57.55 16.44 14.35
CA SER A 275 58.92 15.95 14.55
C SER A 275 59.87 17.13 14.73
N ILE A 276 60.56 17.21 15.87
CA ILE A 276 61.30 18.39 16.31
C ILE A 276 62.79 18.04 16.48
N SER A 277 63.65 18.86 15.87
CA SER A 277 65.10 18.78 16.01
C SER A 277 65.67 20.20 16.13
N GLY A 278 65.85 20.67 17.36
CA GLY A 278 66.20 22.07 17.62
C GLY A 278 65.09 23.01 17.16
N ALA A 279 65.43 24.00 16.33
CA ALA A 279 64.47 24.93 15.74
C ALA A 279 63.74 24.39 14.51
N VAL A 280 64.19 23.27 13.94
CA VAL A 280 63.54 22.62 12.80
C VAL A 280 62.35 21.82 13.29
N VAL A 281 61.18 22.08 12.69
CA VAL A 281 59.96 21.34 12.97
C VAL A 281 59.39 20.80 11.67
N THR A 282 59.24 19.49 11.56
CA THR A 282 58.47 18.85 10.48
C THR A 282 57.06 18.59 10.97
N VAL A 283 56.07 19.01 10.20
CA VAL A 283 54.65 18.79 10.49
C VAL A 283 54.05 17.88 9.43
N ASN A 284 53.63 16.69 9.84
CA ASN A 284 52.87 15.76 9.00
C ASN A 284 51.39 16.18 9.00
N HIS A 285 51.02 17.04 8.05
CA HIS A 285 49.67 17.58 7.95
C HIS A 285 48.67 16.61 7.29
N GLY A 286 49.14 15.60 6.54
CA GLY A 286 48.26 14.56 5.97
C GLY A 286 47.20 15.07 4.99
N LEU A 287 47.46 16.21 4.32
CA LEU A 287 46.51 16.86 3.42
C LEU A 287 46.61 16.35 1.97
N ASN A 288 47.65 15.58 1.65
CA ASN A 288 47.98 15.17 0.29
C ASN A 288 48.05 16.36 -0.70
N ASN A 289 48.62 17.48 -0.24
CA ASN A 289 48.82 18.71 -0.98
C ASN A 289 50.26 19.19 -0.78
N ALA A 290 51.03 19.32 -1.87
CA ALA A 290 52.44 19.76 -1.85
C ALA A 290 52.60 21.29 -1.79
N CYS A 291 51.52 22.05 -1.91
CA CYS A 291 51.51 23.51 -1.87
C CYS A 291 50.57 24.05 -0.78
N PRO A 292 50.69 23.63 0.50
CA PRO A 292 49.80 24.11 1.54
C PRO A 292 50.12 25.55 1.95
N ALA A 293 49.11 26.30 2.39
CA ALA A 293 49.28 27.61 3.00
C ALA A 293 49.62 27.45 4.49
N VAL A 294 50.77 27.97 4.91
CA VAL A 294 51.28 27.84 6.29
C VAL A 294 51.28 29.19 6.99
N VAL A 295 50.77 29.24 8.21
CA VAL A 295 50.78 30.42 9.09
C VAL A 295 51.26 30.00 10.48
N VAL A 296 52.35 30.60 10.95
CA VAL A 296 52.86 30.43 12.31
C VAL A 296 52.64 31.71 13.10
N ARG A 297 52.17 31.59 14.35
CA ARG A 297 51.98 32.72 15.27
C ARG A 297 52.54 32.36 16.64
N TYR A 298 52.90 33.37 17.43
CA TYR A 298 53.23 33.16 18.83
C TYR A 298 52.00 32.63 19.60
N GLY A 299 52.23 31.69 20.51
CA GLY A 299 51.25 31.18 21.47
C GLY A 299 51.22 32.02 22.75
N ALA A 300 50.62 31.48 23.81
CA ALA A 300 50.37 32.20 25.06
C ALA A 300 51.63 32.51 25.89
N THR A 301 52.74 31.82 25.63
CA THR A 301 53.99 31.96 26.38
C THR A 301 55.19 32.19 25.45
N PRO A 302 55.26 33.26 24.64
CA PRO A 302 56.33 33.44 23.65
C PRO A 302 57.73 33.51 24.28
N LEU A 303 58.74 32.92 23.63
CA LEU A 303 60.15 32.91 24.09
C LEU A 303 60.91 34.21 23.77
N LEU A 304 60.47 34.95 22.77
CA LEU A 304 61.04 36.22 22.33
C LEU A 304 60.07 37.37 22.66
N SER A 305 60.44 38.62 22.41
CA SER A 305 59.61 39.82 22.67
C SER A 305 58.32 39.93 21.84
N GLY A 306 57.80 38.81 21.33
CA GLY A 306 56.55 38.76 20.59
C GLY A 306 55.34 38.71 21.52
N SER A 307 54.20 39.18 21.02
CA SER A 307 52.91 39.05 21.70
C SER A 307 52.15 37.83 21.20
N GLU A 308 51.31 37.23 22.04
CA GLU A 308 50.45 36.13 21.61
C GLU A 308 49.65 36.51 20.35
N GLY A 309 49.62 35.61 19.37
CA GLY A 309 48.90 35.80 18.12
C GLY A 309 49.62 36.64 17.07
N GLN A 310 50.74 37.28 17.39
CA GLN A 310 51.59 37.94 16.39
C GLN A 310 52.15 36.90 15.40
N LEU A 311 52.19 37.28 14.11
CA LEU A 311 52.75 36.46 13.04
C LEU A 311 54.24 36.21 13.28
N VAL A 312 54.67 34.96 13.09
CA VAL A 312 56.08 34.57 13.08
C VAL A 312 56.41 34.22 11.64
N GLU A 313 57.29 35.00 11.04
CA GLU A 313 57.84 34.67 9.72
C GLU A 313 58.81 33.49 9.88
N VAL A 314 58.58 32.46 9.09
CA VAL A 314 59.37 31.23 9.09
C VAL A 314 59.64 30.82 7.66
N ASP A 315 60.84 30.33 7.41
CA ASP A 315 61.10 29.57 6.20
C ASP A 315 60.31 28.26 6.31
N ASN A 316 59.60 27.92 5.23
CA ASN A 316 58.87 26.67 5.13
C ASN A 316 59.11 26.02 3.77
N GLN A 317 59.22 24.70 3.77
CA GLN A 317 59.46 23.89 2.58
C GLN A 317 58.65 22.60 2.68
N ALA A 318 57.86 22.29 1.64
CA ALA A 318 57.22 20.99 1.53
C ALA A 318 58.28 19.94 1.21
N SER A 319 58.41 18.93 2.07
CA SER A 319 59.28 17.78 1.79
C SER A 319 58.56 16.72 0.97
N ASP A 320 57.24 16.63 1.10
CA ASP A 320 56.33 15.84 0.26
C ASP A 320 54.89 16.37 0.37
N ALA A 321 53.90 15.66 -0.19
CA ALA A 321 52.49 16.08 -0.18
C ALA A 321 51.81 16.07 1.21
N ASN A 322 52.44 15.50 2.23
CA ASN A 322 51.89 15.40 3.58
C ASN A 322 52.78 16.05 4.64
N ASN A 323 53.98 16.50 4.29
CA ASN A 323 54.95 17.02 5.24
C ASN A 323 55.46 18.40 4.83
N ILE A 324 55.40 19.33 5.78
CA ILE A 324 56.05 20.64 5.69
C ILE A 324 57.14 20.75 6.76
N VAL A 325 58.32 21.18 6.37
CA VAL A 325 59.42 21.53 7.28
C VAL A 325 59.41 23.04 7.47
N ILE A 326 59.38 23.48 8.73
CA ILE A 326 59.52 24.90 9.10
C ILE A 326 60.77 25.11 9.93
N MET A 327 61.38 26.29 9.79
CA MET A 327 62.46 26.75 10.66
C MET A 327 61.93 27.82 11.60
N LEU A 328 61.84 27.51 12.90
CA LEU A 328 61.44 28.48 13.92
C LEU A 328 62.61 29.39 14.31
N PRO A 329 62.35 30.58 14.90
CA PRO A 329 63.42 31.46 15.40
C PRO A 329 64.23 30.84 16.56
N SER A 330 63.63 29.91 17.31
CA SER A 330 64.27 29.16 18.38
C SER A 330 63.60 27.79 18.54
N ALA A 331 64.26 26.88 19.26
CA ALA A 331 63.67 25.59 19.61
C ALA A 331 62.34 25.81 20.36
N PRO A 332 61.25 25.12 19.96
CA PRO A 332 59.95 25.33 20.58
C PRO A 332 59.94 24.77 22.01
N ALA A 333 59.28 25.50 22.90
CA ALA A 333 58.82 25.05 24.21
C ALA A 333 57.29 25.19 24.29
N THR A 334 56.73 24.63 25.36
CA THR A 334 55.28 24.55 25.55
C THR A 334 54.64 25.94 25.49
N GLY A 335 53.71 26.11 24.53
CA GLY A 335 52.90 27.32 24.39
C GLY A 335 53.57 28.46 23.63
N ASN A 336 54.77 28.28 23.06
CA ASN A 336 55.46 29.37 22.37
C ASN A 336 54.89 29.66 20.97
N TYR A 337 54.44 28.64 20.25
CA TYR A 337 54.05 28.74 18.86
C TYR A 337 52.76 27.97 18.56
N LYS A 338 51.93 28.52 17.68
CA LYS A 338 50.78 27.87 17.06
C LYS A 338 50.93 27.91 15.55
N ILE A 339 50.53 26.83 14.89
CA ILE A 339 50.58 26.71 13.44
C ILE A 339 49.19 26.44 12.89
N THR A 340 48.94 26.96 11.70
CA THR A 340 47.79 26.60 10.86
C THR A 340 48.31 26.27 9.47
N ILE A 341 47.86 25.14 8.94
CA ILE A 341 48.17 24.64 7.60
C ILE A 341 46.83 24.43 6.90
N VAL A 342 46.65 25.04 5.73
CA VAL A 342 45.46 24.86 4.89
C VAL A 342 45.88 24.30 3.55
N GLY A 343 45.19 23.26 3.08
CA GLY A 343 45.51 22.60 1.82
C GLY A 343 44.47 21.59 1.41
#